data_AF-A0A4C2ABP2-F1
#
_entry.id   AF-A0A4C2ABP2-F1
#
_cell.length_a   1.000
_cell.length_b   1.000
_cell.length_c   1.000
_cell.angle_alpha   90.00
_cell.angle_beta   90.00
_cell.angle_gamma   90.00
#
_symmetry.space_group_name_H-M   'P 1'
#
loop_
_entity.id
_entity.type
_entity.pdbx_description
1 polymer ?
#
loop_
_entity_poly.entity_id
_entity_poly.type
_entity_poly.pdbx_seq_one_letter_code
_entity_poly.pdbx_strand_id
1 'polypeptide(L)'
;MKEFLVRDVPTQTAIHEIAHNLAFGHGRPLHNRLFGFFANLPIGIPISISFKKYHLEHHRYQGDEVIDTDLPTLIEARMFCTTGGKLLWLALQPLFYTLRPLLVRPKPPTPLELVNLVIQLFFDAVVVKLYGWKVLAYLVLGSLMAMGLHPVAGESLQLERAAGRVDVLLTPSSDSVNNYKSGSKVSLINKTNVSGHFISEHYMFRKGFETYSYYGPLNWITFNVGYHNEHHDFPAVPGRRLPEVKRIAAEFYDDLPQHTSWSSVLYDFVMDPDIGPYARIKRKHRGLDS
;
A
#
# COMPACT_ATOMS: atom_id res chain seq x y z
N MET A 1 -2.06 -15.39 -24.59
CA MET A 1 -1.30 -15.99 -23.47
C MET A 1 0.19 -15.88 -23.79
N LYS A 2 0.71 -14.65 -23.79
CA LYS A 2 2.13 -14.33 -23.92
C LYS A 2 2.33 -13.09 -23.04
N GLU A 3 3.31 -13.14 -22.14
CA GLU A 3 3.70 -12.09 -21.17
C GLU A 3 2.87 -11.94 -19.88
N PHE A 4 2.57 -13.03 -19.17
CA PHE A 4 2.15 -12.96 -17.74
C PHE A 4 3.17 -13.60 -16.78
N LEU A 5 4.42 -13.75 -17.22
CA LEU A 5 5.45 -14.41 -16.43
C LEU A 5 6.51 -13.40 -15.98
N VAL A 6 6.44 -13.08 -14.68
CA VAL A 6 7.59 -12.88 -13.79
C VAL A 6 8.62 -11.85 -14.30
N ARG A 7 8.31 -10.57 -14.12
CA ARG A 7 9.33 -9.52 -13.96
C ARG A 7 9.05 -8.85 -12.62
N ASP A 8 9.84 -9.21 -11.62
CA ASP A 8 10.08 -8.51 -10.36
C ASP A 8 8.85 -7.80 -9.76
N VAL A 9 7.76 -8.56 -9.57
CA VAL A 9 6.58 -8.05 -8.87
C VAL A 9 6.84 -8.12 -7.38
N PRO A 10 6.77 -7.02 -6.62
CA PRO A 10 6.63 -7.11 -5.17
C PRO A 10 5.40 -7.98 -4.89
N THR A 11 5.62 -9.15 -4.28
CA THR A 11 4.62 -10.20 -4.07
C THR A 11 3.29 -9.66 -3.52
N GLN A 12 3.35 -8.61 -2.70
CA GLN A 12 2.22 -7.93 -2.09
C GLN A 12 1.38 -7.14 -3.09
N THR A 13 2.00 -6.41 -4.03
CA THR A 13 1.27 -5.69 -5.10
C THR A 13 0.57 -6.66 -6.05
N ALA A 14 1.16 -7.83 -6.30
CA ALA A 14 0.48 -8.90 -7.04
C ALA A 14 -0.76 -9.42 -6.30
N ILE A 15 -0.63 -9.74 -5.01
CA ILE A 15 -1.76 -10.22 -4.20
C ILE A 15 -2.88 -9.18 -4.14
N HIS A 16 -2.53 -7.89 -4.09
CA HIS A 16 -3.47 -6.79 -4.18
C HIS A 16 -4.31 -6.85 -5.48
N GLU A 17 -3.68 -6.89 -6.66
CA GLU A 17 -4.43 -7.00 -7.92
C GLU A 17 -5.24 -8.31 -8.04
N ILE A 18 -4.70 -9.43 -7.54
CA ILE A 18 -5.39 -10.72 -7.52
C ILE A 18 -6.63 -10.67 -6.62
N ALA A 19 -6.58 -9.92 -5.50
CA ALA A 19 -7.72 -9.72 -4.61
C ALA A 19 -8.88 -9.01 -5.33
N HIS A 20 -8.59 -8.14 -6.29
CA HIS A 20 -9.60 -7.52 -7.16
C HIS A 20 -10.06 -8.41 -8.33
N ASN A 21 -9.56 -9.65 -8.43
CA ASN A 21 -9.78 -10.56 -9.57
C ASN A 21 -9.22 -10.04 -10.90
N LEU A 22 -8.16 -9.22 -10.90
CA LEU A 22 -7.68 -8.55 -12.11
C LEU A 22 -6.65 -9.38 -12.89
N ALA A 23 -5.99 -10.36 -12.24
CA ALA A 23 -5.00 -11.22 -12.89
C ALA A 23 -5.60 -12.05 -14.04
N PHE A 24 -6.79 -12.64 -13.84
CA PHE A 24 -7.52 -13.40 -14.87
C PHE A 24 -8.87 -12.79 -15.26
N GLY A 25 -9.16 -11.59 -14.75
CA GLY A 25 -10.45 -10.91 -14.92
C GLY A 25 -11.57 -11.47 -14.05
N HIS A 26 -12.62 -10.65 -13.90
CA HIS A 26 -13.78 -10.92 -13.05
C HIS A 26 -14.57 -12.19 -13.43
N GLY A 27 -14.53 -12.60 -14.70
CA GLY A 27 -15.18 -13.82 -15.19
C GLY A 27 -14.53 -15.13 -14.74
N ARG A 28 -13.36 -15.08 -14.08
CA ARG A 28 -12.60 -16.27 -13.65
C ARG A 28 -12.17 -16.16 -12.18
N PRO A 29 -13.11 -16.06 -11.23
CA PRO A 29 -12.78 -15.86 -9.82
C PRO A 29 -11.95 -17.02 -9.23
N LEU A 30 -12.19 -18.26 -9.67
CA LEU A 30 -11.42 -19.42 -9.19
C LEU A 30 -9.95 -19.36 -9.64
N HIS A 31 -9.67 -18.91 -10.87
CA HIS A 31 -8.30 -18.80 -11.36
C HIS A 31 -7.51 -17.76 -10.58
N ASN A 32 -8.15 -16.61 -10.27
CA ASN A 32 -7.56 -15.60 -9.41
C ASN A 32 -7.29 -16.17 -8.00
N ARG A 33 -8.21 -16.94 -7.41
CA ARG A 33 -7.99 -17.56 -6.08
C ARG A 33 -6.81 -18.55 -6.09
N LEU A 34 -6.76 -19.44 -7.08
CA LEU A 34 -5.66 -20.41 -7.21
C LEU A 34 -4.32 -19.72 -7.42
N PHE A 35 -4.27 -18.69 -8.26
CA PHE A 35 -3.07 -17.90 -8.46
C PHE A 35 -2.70 -17.07 -7.23
N GLY A 36 -3.69 -16.62 -6.46
CA GLY A 36 -3.51 -15.97 -5.17
C GLY A 36 -2.80 -16.87 -4.16
N PHE A 37 -3.18 -18.16 -4.07
CA PHE A 37 -2.47 -19.12 -3.22
C PHE A 37 -1.01 -19.27 -3.64
N PHE A 38 -0.73 -19.34 -4.95
CA PHE A 38 0.63 -19.44 -5.47
C PHE A 38 1.45 -18.17 -5.18
N ALA A 39 0.90 -17.00 -5.48
CA ALA A 39 1.54 -15.71 -5.20
C ALA A 39 1.78 -15.51 -3.69
N ASN A 40 1.00 -16.14 -2.82
CA ASN A 40 1.17 -16.08 -1.37
C ASN A 40 2.39 -16.86 -0.84
N LEU A 41 2.85 -17.89 -1.55
CA LEU A 41 3.84 -18.83 -1.02
C LEU A 41 5.13 -18.16 -0.50
N PRO A 42 5.74 -17.17 -1.20
CA PRO A 42 6.95 -16.51 -0.73
C PRO A 42 6.78 -15.67 0.53
N ILE A 43 5.54 -15.43 0.99
CA ILE A 43 5.27 -14.64 2.20
C ILE A 43 5.47 -15.46 3.48
N GLY A 44 5.29 -16.78 3.41
CA GLY A 44 5.40 -17.66 4.58
C GLY A 44 4.21 -17.57 5.56
N ILE A 45 3.16 -16.81 5.21
CA ILE A 45 1.95 -16.64 6.02
C ILE A 45 0.73 -16.63 5.09
N PRO A 46 -0.37 -17.36 5.39
CA PRO A 46 -1.53 -17.50 4.49
C PRO A 46 -2.43 -16.25 4.48
N ILE A 47 -2.04 -15.22 3.74
CA ILE A 47 -2.74 -13.93 3.73
C ILE A 47 -3.68 -13.74 2.53
N SER A 48 -3.53 -14.44 1.41
CA SER A 48 -4.23 -14.12 0.15
C SER A 48 -5.76 -13.98 0.28
N ILE A 49 -6.43 -14.95 0.91
CA ILE A 49 -7.89 -14.91 1.05
C ILE A 49 -8.34 -13.92 2.13
N SER A 50 -7.64 -13.90 3.26
CA SER A 50 -7.91 -12.97 4.37
C SER A 50 -7.74 -11.53 3.92
N PHE A 51 -6.65 -11.23 3.21
CA PHE A 51 -6.38 -9.93 2.61
C PHE A 51 -7.54 -9.50 1.72
N LYS A 52 -7.94 -10.31 0.73
CA LYS A 52 -9.10 -10.03 -0.12
C LYS A 52 -10.37 -9.74 0.70
N LYS A 53 -10.61 -10.48 1.78
CA LYS A 53 -11.80 -10.33 2.64
C LYS A 53 -11.87 -8.97 3.35
N TYR A 54 -10.75 -8.45 3.85
CA TYR A 54 -10.72 -7.16 4.55
C TYR A 54 -10.49 -5.99 3.58
N HIS A 55 -9.60 -6.17 2.60
CA HIS A 55 -9.25 -5.17 1.59
C HIS A 55 -10.45 -4.69 0.77
N LEU A 56 -11.36 -5.59 0.37
CA LEU A 56 -12.58 -5.18 -0.34
C LEU A 56 -13.56 -4.39 0.53
N GLU A 57 -13.54 -4.58 1.86
CA GLU A 57 -14.30 -3.74 2.78
C GLU A 57 -13.65 -2.37 2.95
N HIS A 58 -12.32 -2.31 3.02
CA HIS A 58 -11.58 -1.04 3.03
C HIS A 58 -11.96 -0.17 1.81
N HIS A 59 -11.93 -0.72 0.59
CA HIS A 59 -12.38 0.03 -0.60
C HIS A 59 -13.84 0.51 -0.52
N ARG A 60 -14.72 -0.28 0.10
CA ARG A 60 -16.15 0.03 0.15
C ARG A 60 -16.50 1.02 1.27
N TYR A 61 -15.78 0.97 2.38
CA TYR A 61 -16.09 1.67 3.62
C TYR A 61 -14.88 2.47 4.14
N GLN A 62 -14.05 2.97 3.24
CA GLN A 62 -12.84 3.72 3.58
C GLN A 62 -13.15 4.83 4.61
N GLY A 63 -12.38 4.82 5.70
CA GLY A 63 -12.53 5.78 6.80
C GLY A 63 -13.66 5.45 7.80
N ASP A 64 -14.42 4.36 7.66
CA ASP A 64 -15.41 3.91 8.64
C ASP A 64 -14.73 3.32 9.89
N GLU A 65 -15.00 3.89 11.07
CA GLU A 65 -14.31 3.53 12.31
C GLU A 65 -14.55 2.09 12.80
N VAL A 66 -15.57 1.40 12.28
CA VAL A 66 -15.97 0.06 12.72
C VAL A 66 -15.65 -1.00 11.66
N ILE A 67 -15.79 -0.66 10.38
CA ILE A 67 -15.61 -1.59 9.27
C ILE A 67 -14.19 -1.56 8.70
N ASP A 68 -13.60 -0.36 8.56
CA ASP A 68 -12.28 -0.19 7.97
C ASP A 68 -11.18 -0.54 8.99
N THR A 69 -10.65 -1.75 8.87
CA THR A 69 -9.59 -2.26 9.76
C THR A 69 -8.21 -1.67 9.47
N ASP A 70 -8.06 -0.86 8.42
CA ASP A 70 -6.78 -0.26 8.06
C ASP A 70 -6.52 0.99 8.91
N LEU A 71 -7.56 1.52 9.57
CA LEU A 71 -7.46 2.58 10.56
C LEU A 71 -6.81 2.10 11.86
N PRO A 72 -5.79 2.81 12.38
CA PRO A 72 -5.24 2.54 13.70
C PRO A 72 -6.29 2.62 14.80
N THR A 73 -6.17 1.74 15.79
CA THR A 73 -6.99 1.83 17.01
C THR A 73 -6.68 3.13 17.78
N LEU A 74 -7.59 3.52 18.68
CA LEU A 74 -7.31 4.66 19.58
C LEU A 74 -6.11 4.39 20.48
N ILE A 75 -5.90 3.14 20.88
CA ILE A 75 -4.77 2.73 21.72
C ILE A 75 -3.45 2.92 20.95
N GLU A 76 -3.36 2.40 19.71
CA GLU A 76 -2.21 2.66 18.84
C GLU A 76 -1.97 4.16 18.67
N ALA A 77 -3.03 4.93 18.41
CA ALA A 77 -2.87 6.36 18.21
C ALA A 77 -2.38 7.11 19.45
N ARG A 78 -2.78 6.69 20.65
CA ARG A 78 -2.29 7.25 21.92
C ARG A 78 -0.84 6.86 22.20
N MET A 79 -0.46 5.61 21.97
CA MET A 79 0.87 5.11 22.32
C MET A 79 1.96 5.66 21.38
N PHE A 80 1.62 5.96 20.13
CA PHE A 80 2.58 6.30 19.09
C PHE A 80 2.42 7.74 18.59
N CYS A 81 2.38 8.70 19.52
CA CYS A 81 2.23 10.13 19.23
C CYS A 81 3.52 10.94 19.26
N THR A 82 4.61 10.41 19.84
CA THR A 82 5.93 11.06 19.87
C THR A 82 6.74 10.68 18.63
N THR A 83 7.75 11.46 18.26
CA THR A 83 8.65 11.15 17.12
C THR A 83 9.22 9.73 17.20
N GLY A 84 9.75 9.33 18.37
CA GLY A 84 10.26 7.98 18.60
C GLY A 84 9.15 6.92 18.57
N GLY A 85 7.97 7.25 19.09
CA GLY A 85 6.79 6.38 19.02
C GLY A 85 6.33 6.15 17.57
N LYS A 86 6.25 7.20 16.76
CA LYS A 86 5.87 7.10 15.34
C LYS A 86 6.88 6.27 14.55
N LEU A 87 8.18 6.43 14.81
CA LEU A 87 9.21 5.58 14.21
C LEU A 87 9.03 4.09 14.58
N LEU A 88 8.83 3.80 15.87
CA LEU A 88 8.58 2.43 16.31
C LEU A 88 7.28 1.88 15.69
N TRP A 89 6.25 2.71 15.58
CA TRP A 89 4.99 2.34 14.96
C TRP A 89 5.15 2.00 13.49
N LEU A 90 5.93 2.77 12.73
CA LEU A 90 6.25 2.44 11.33
C LEU A 90 7.03 1.13 11.20
N ALA A 91 7.93 0.83 12.15
CA ALA A 91 8.66 -0.44 12.17
C ALA A 91 7.72 -1.64 12.43
N LEU A 92 6.70 -1.43 13.25
CA LEU A 92 5.71 -2.44 13.66
C LEU A 92 4.44 -2.42 12.81
N GLN A 93 4.33 -1.51 11.83
CA GLN A 93 3.15 -1.38 10.99
C GLN A 93 2.73 -2.71 10.34
N PRO A 94 3.64 -3.55 9.82
CA PRO A 94 3.26 -4.83 9.22
C PRO A 94 2.59 -5.79 10.21
N LEU A 95 3.05 -5.76 11.47
CA LEU A 95 2.47 -6.53 12.56
C LEU A 95 1.08 -6.01 12.93
N PHE A 96 0.93 -4.69 13.07
CA PHE A 96 -0.37 -4.08 13.34
C PHE A 96 -1.35 -4.33 12.20
N TYR A 97 -0.94 -4.16 10.95
CA TYR A 97 -1.76 -4.41 9.79
C TYR A 97 -2.27 -5.86 9.72
N THR A 98 -1.42 -6.82 10.06
CA THR A 98 -1.79 -8.25 10.05
C THR A 98 -2.71 -8.62 11.22
N LEU A 99 -2.44 -8.10 12.42
CA LEU A 99 -3.16 -8.52 13.64
C LEU A 99 -4.41 -7.68 13.92
N ARG A 100 -4.43 -6.40 13.55
CA ARG A 100 -5.53 -5.48 13.87
C ARG A 100 -6.89 -5.99 13.37
N PRO A 101 -7.04 -6.51 12.14
CA PRO A 101 -8.32 -7.03 11.69
C PRO A 101 -8.84 -8.17 12.57
N LEU A 102 -7.93 -9.02 13.09
CA LEU A 102 -8.27 -10.15 13.96
C LEU A 102 -8.70 -9.72 15.37
N LEU A 103 -8.28 -8.54 15.82
CA LEU A 103 -8.60 -8.00 17.13
C LEU A 103 -9.81 -7.05 17.10
N VAL A 104 -9.90 -6.21 16.07
CA VAL A 104 -10.92 -5.15 15.96
C VAL A 104 -12.21 -5.67 15.35
N ARG A 105 -12.12 -6.48 14.29
CA ARG A 105 -13.28 -7.00 13.56
C ARG A 105 -13.05 -8.46 13.16
N PRO A 106 -12.95 -9.38 14.13
CA PRO A 106 -12.76 -10.80 13.83
C PRO A 106 -13.94 -11.32 13.01
N LYS A 107 -13.64 -11.82 11.82
CA LYS A 107 -14.61 -12.51 10.97
C LYS A 107 -14.42 -14.02 11.06
N PRO A 108 -15.50 -14.81 10.94
CA PRO A 108 -15.39 -16.26 10.94
C PRO A 108 -14.45 -16.72 9.80
N PRO A 109 -13.60 -17.72 10.06
CA PRO A 109 -12.78 -18.34 9.02
C PRO A 109 -13.65 -19.00 7.96
N THR A 110 -13.26 -18.82 6.71
CA THR A 110 -13.90 -19.42 5.53
C THR A 110 -13.17 -20.70 5.12
N PRO A 111 -13.83 -21.63 4.42
CA PRO A 111 -13.17 -22.83 3.88
C PRO A 111 -11.96 -22.51 2.99
N LEU A 112 -11.97 -21.38 2.27
CA LEU A 112 -10.84 -20.97 1.43
C LEU A 112 -9.65 -20.46 2.24
N GLU A 113 -9.87 -19.84 3.41
CA GLU A 113 -8.78 -19.48 4.33
C GLU A 113 -8.13 -20.73 4.91
N LEU A 114 -8.91 -21.77 5.23
CA LEU A 114 -8.40 -23.09 5.63
C LEU A 114 -7.57 -23.75 4.53
N VAL A 115 -8.04 -23.69 3.27
CA VAL A 115 -7.27 -24.20 2.12
C VAL A 115 -5.96 -23.42 1.95
N ASN A 116 -5.99 -22.09 2.05
CA ASN A 116 -4.78 -21.26 1.99
C ASN A 116 -3.79 -21.65 3.09
N LEU A 117 -4.27 -21.85 4.31
CA LEU A 117 -3.47 -22.26 5.46
C LEU A 117 -2.80 -23.61 5.22
N VAL A 118 -3.54 -24.62 4.77
CA VAL A 118 -2.98 -25.96 4.48
C VAL A 118 -1.91 -25.89 3.39
N ILE A 119 -2.17 -25.17 2.30
CA ILE A 119 -1.20 -24.98 1.21
C ILE A 119 0.06 -24.28 1.72
N GLN A 120 -0.08 -23.22 2.50
CA GLN A 120 1.07 -22.46 3.02
C GLN A 120 1.90 -23.31 3.99
N LEU A 121 1.27 -23.98 4.96
CA LEU A 121 1.96 -24.84 5.92
C LEU A 121 2.68 -26.01 5.24
N PHE A 122 2.06 -26.58 4.20
CA PHE A 122 2.71 -27.61 3.39
C PHE A 122 3.96 -27.07 2.68
N PHE A 123 3.84 -25.90 2.03
CA PHE A 123 4.97 -25.26 1.35
C PHE A 123 6.09 -24.90 2.34
N ASP A 124 5.75 -24.30 3.48
CA ASP A 124 6.71 -23.94 4.52
C ASP A 124 7.43 -25.17 5.06
N ALA A 125 6.71 -26.28 5.27
CA ALA A 125 7.31 -27.55 5.68
C ALA A 125 8.29 -28.10 4.60
N VAL A 126 7.94 -27.97 3.32
CA VAL A 126 8.85 -28.31 2.20
C VAL A 126 10.08 -27.41 2.21
N VAL A 127 9.92 -26.10 2.37
CA VAL A 127 11.04 -25.14 2.44
C VAL A 127 11.96 -25.46 3.61
N VAL A 128 11.41 -25.72 4.79
CA VAL A 128 12.20 -26.08 5.98
C VAL A 128 12.93 -27.41 5.77
N LYS A 129 12.27 -28.40 5.17
CA LYS A 129 12.89 -29.71 4.91
C LYS A 129 14.04 -29.62 3.91
N LEU A 130 13.92 -28.77 2.88
CA LEU A 130 14.91 -28.65 1.81
C LEU A 130 16.03 -27.63 2.12
N TYR A 131 15.70 -26.53 2.80
CA TYR A 131 16.58 -25.37 2.96
C TYR A 131 16.76 -24.90 4.41
N GLY A 132 16.01 -25.47 5.35
CA GLY A 132 16.10 -25.17 6.78
C GLY A 132 15.32 -23.94 7.23
N TRP A 133 15.19 -23.80 8.55
CA TRP A 133 14.43 -22.73 9.22
C TRP A 133 14.92 -21.32 8.89
N LYS A 134 16.20 -21.15 8.59
CA LYS A 134 16.78 -19.83 8.25
C LYS A 134 16.15 -19.25 6.98
N VAL A 135 15.85 -20.08 5.99
CA VAL A 135 15.22 -19.63 4.74
C VAL A 135 13.76 -19.25 4.97
N LEU A 136 13.01 -20.04 5.74
CA LEU A 136 11.64 -19.68 6.11
C LEU A 136 11.60 -18.35 6.90
N ALA A 137 12.51 -18.18 7.86
CA ALA A 137 12.65 -16.93 8.61
C ALA A 137 12.98 -15.75 7.68
N TYR A 138 13.85 -15.94 6.69
CA TYR A 138 14.16 -14.92 5.69
C TYR A 138 12.92 -14.52 4.86
N LEU A 139 12.11 -15.49 4.42
CA LEU A 139 10.88 -15.21 3.66
C LEU A 139 9.86 -14.40 4.48
N VAL A 140 9.61 -14.82 5.73
CA VAL A 140 8.64 -14.15 6.62
C VAL A 140 9.14 -12.77 7.04
N LEU A 141 10.38 -12.68 7.56
CA LEU A 141 10.94 -11.41 8.03
C LEU A 141 11.19 -10.44 6.86
N GLY A 142 11.59 -10.93 5.70
CA GLY A 142 11.74 -10.13 4.48
C GLY A 142 10.40 -9.55 4.02
N SER A 143 9.32 -10.34 4.07
CA SER A 143 7.96 -9.87 3.76
C SER A 143 7.46 -8.82 4.75
N LEU A 144 7.75 -9.00 6.05
CA LEU A 144 7.44 -7.99 7.08
C LEU A 144 8.23 -6.70 6.84
N MET A 145 9.53 -6.79 6.57
CA MET A 145 10.36 -5.61 6.29
C MET A 145 9.92 -4.88 5.04
N ALA A 146 9.54 -5.58 3.97
CA ALA A 146 9.05 -4.97 2.73
C ALA A 146 7.81 -4.08 2.94
N MET A 147 6.98 -4.39 3.93
CA MET A 147 5.83 -3.57 4.32
C MET A 147 6.17 -2.44 5.33
N GLY A 148 7.28 -2.56 6.07
CA GLY A 148 7.66 -1.67 7.17
C GLY A 148 8.67 -0.58 6.81
N LEU A 149 9.55 -0.18 7.74
CA LEU A 149 10.62 0.81 7.53
C LEU A 149 11.75 0.27 6.63
N HIS A 150 11.47 -0.04 5.37
CA HIS A 150 12.49 -0.46 4.43
C HIS A 150 12.69 0.61 3.34
N PRO A 151 13.76 1.42 3.41
CA PRO A 151 14.06 2.45 2.41
C PRO A 151 14.41 1.90 1.03
N VAL A 152 14.37 0.57 0.82
CA VAL A 152 14.95 -0.14 -0.32
C VAL A 152 14.09 -1.35 -0.76
N ALA A 153 12.76 -1.32 -0.62
CA ALA A 153 11.90 -2.36 -1.24
C ALA A 153 11.78 -2.16 -2.78
N GLY A 154 12.90 -1.74 -3.39
CA GLY A 154 13.07 -1.27 -4.75
C GLY A 154 14.51 -0.81 -4.98
N GLU A 155 15.52 -1.61 -4.60
CA GLU A 155 16.81 -1.55 -5.30
C GLU A 155 16.84 -2.63 -6.37
N SER A 156 16.97 -2.20 -7.62
CA SER A 156 17.93 -2.83 -8.51
C SER A 156 18.85 -1.72 -9.03
N LEU A 157 20.14 -1.96 -8.87
CA LEU A 157 21.20 -1.25 -9.57
C LEU A 157 20.92 -1.26 -11.09
N GLN A 158 20.75 -0.08 -11.70
CA GLN A 158 21.23 0.17 -13.05
C GLN A 158 21.89 1.55 -13.11
N LEU A 159 23.19 1.56 -12.86
CA LEU A 159 24.13 2.49 -13.47
C LEU A 159 24.26 2.09 -14.95
N GLU A 160 23.67 2.84 -15.88
CA GLU A 160 24.37 3.31 -17.08
C GLU A 160 23.63 4.43 -17.81
N ARG A 161 24.44 5.32 -18.39
CA ARG A 161 24.10 6.58 -19.08
C ARG A 161 23.25 6.36 -20.34
N ALA A 162 22.34 7.30 -20.66
CA ALA A 162 22.43 8.13 -21.88
C ALA A 162 21.24 9.10 -22.02
N ALA A 163 21.60 10.38 -22.09
CA ALA A 163 20.94 11.53 -22.72
C ALA A 163 19.50 11.43 -23.26
N GLY A 164 18.66 12.35 -22.79
CA GLY A 164 17.46 12.81 -23.49
C GLY A 164 16.72 13.87 -22.69
N ARG A 165 17.14 15.14 -22.82
CA ARG A 165 16.43 16.29 -22.25
C ARG A 165 14.97 16.27 -22.72
N VAL A 166 14.03 16.34 -21.78
CA VAL A 166 12.68 16.81 -22.06
C VAL A 166 12.49 18.06 -21.22
N ASP A 167 12.78 19.21 -21.83
CA ASP A 167 12.41 20.51 -21.30
C ASP A 167 10.88 20.65 -21.42
N VAL A 168 10.16 20.51 -20.31
CA VAL A 168 8.75 20.92 -20.24
C VAL A 168 8.74 22.37 -19.76
N LEU A 169 8.46 23.25 -20.71
CA LEU A 169 8.26 24.68 -20.53
C LEU A 169 7.13 24.93 -19.52
N LEU A 170 7.48 25.52 -18.37
CA LEU A 170 6.54 26.14 -17.45
C LEU A 170 6.29 27.58 -17.92
N THR A 171 5.05 27.90 -18.28
CA THR A 171 4.56 29.28 -18.30
C THR A 171 3.75 29.53 -17.03
N PRO A 172 4.03 30.59 -16.25
CA PRO A 172 3.24 30.94 -15.07
C PRO A 172 2.19 32.01 -15.39
N SER A 173 0.98 31.88 -14.86
CA SER A 173 0.13 33.05 -14.59
C SER A 173 -0.78 32.80 -13.38
N SER A 174 -0.49 33.57 -12.32
CA SER A 174 -1.39 34.32 -11.42
C SER A 174 -2.75 33.70 -11.03
N ASP A 175 -3.19 33.65 -9.78
CA ASP A 175 -2.73 34.21 -8.52
C ASP A 175 -3.53 33.53 -7.38
N SER A 176 -2.96 33.55 -6.17
CA SER A 176 -3.63 33.46 -4.86
C SER A 176 -4.16 32.10 -4.35
N VAL A 177 -3.26 31.23 -3.83
CA VAL A 177 -3.49 30.56 -2.52
C VAL A 177 -2.15 30.34 -1.79
N ASN A 178 -1.80 31.29 -0.92
CA ASN A 178 -0.89 31.13 0.21
C ASN A 178 -1.50 30.10 1.21
N ASN A 179 -0.83 29.24 1.98
CA ASN A 179 0.53 29.15 2.49
C ASN A 179 0.76 27.70 2.95
N TYR A 180 1.71 26.97 2.37
CA TYR A 180 2.50 25.99 3.14
C TYR A 180 3.90 26.57 3.17
N LYS A 181 4.42 26.88 4.37
CA LYS A 181 5.79 27.36 4.52
C LYS A 181 6.72 26.21 4.14
N SER A 182 7.16 26.20 2.88
CA SER A 182 8.30 25.42 2.41
C SER A 182 9.53 25.93 3.14
N GLY A 183 9.87 25.27 4.23
CA GLY A 183 10.83 25.73 5.23
C GLY A 183 11.80 24.65 5.66
N SER A 184 12.28 23.84 4.71
CA SER A 184 13.46 23.00 4.90
C SER A 184 14.05 22.67 3.54
N LYS A 185 15.27 23.17 3.27
CA LYS A 185 16.09 22.72 2.13
C LYS A 185 16.46 21.26 2.38
N VAL A 186 15.58 20.33 2.01
CA VAL A 186 15.93 18.91 1.95
C VAL A 186 16.73 18.72 0.67
N SER A 187 18.03 18.45 0.85
CA SER A 187 18.93 18.01 -0.21
C SER A 187 18.24 16.96 -1.09
N LEU A 188 18.26 17.16 -2.41
CA LEU A 188 17.80 16.23 -3.45
C LEU A 188 18.62 14.94 -3.40
N ILE A 189 18.39 14.13 -2.38
CA ILE A 189 18.72 12.72 -2.39
C ILE A 189 17.39 12.03 -2.66
N ASN A 190 17.21 11.50 -3.87
CA ASN A 190 16.11 10.59 -4.20
C ASN A 190 16.23 9.35 -3.32
N LYS A 191 15.79 9.46 -2.06
CA LYS A 191 15.58 8.33 -1.15
C LYS A 191 14.21 7.80 -1.49
N THR A 192 14.10 6.52 -1.81
CA THR A 192 12.90 5.90 -2.39
C THR A 192 12.34 4.85 -1.45
N ASN A 193 11.38 5.22 -0.60
CA ASN A 193 10.78 4.27 0.32
C ASN A 193 9.34 3.91 -0.08
N VAL A 194 9.11 2.66 -0.49
CA VAL A 194 7.79 2.17 -0.89
C VAL A 194 6.82 2.12 0.28
N SER A 195 7.26 2.02 1.54
CA SER A 195 6.32 2.03 2.67
C SER A 195 5.70 3.40 2.97
N GLY A 196 6.27 4.48 2.45
CA GLY A 196 5.64 5.80 2.50
C GLY A 196 4.35 5.88 1.68
N HIS A 197 4.15 4.97 0.74
CA HIS A 197 2.88 4.76 0.07
C HIS A 197 1.76 4.46 1.07
N PHE A 198 1.95 3.49 1.97
CA PHE A 198 0.87 3.11 2.89
C PHE A 198 0.44 4.31 3.76
N ILE A 199 1.41 5.13 4.16
CA ILE A 199 1.13 6.35 4.93
C ILE A 199 0.46 7.43 4.08
N SER A 200 0.92 7.59 2.83
CA SER A 200 0.33 8.50 1.83
C SER A 200 -1.16 8.21 1.60
N GLU A 201 -1.59 6.97 1.78
CA GLU A 201 -2.94 6.54 1.44
C GLU A 201 -3.93 6.56 2.60
N HIS A 202 -3.44 6.55 3.84
CA HIS A 202 -4.25 6.31 5.03
C HIS A 202 -4.19 7.45 6.04
N TYR A 203 -3.41 8.50 5.78
CA TYR A 203 -3.25 9.65 6.68
C TYR A 203 -3.45 10.99 5.98
N MET A 204 -4.06 11.90 6.71
CA MET A 204 -4.44 13.24 6.29
C MET A 204 -3.26 14.19 6.47
N PHE A 205 -2.56 14.49 5.39
CA PHE A 205 -1.51 15.52 5.33
C PHE A 205 -2.07 16.94 5.09
N ARG A 206 -3.29 17.03 4.57
CA ARG A 206 -4.08 18.23 4.36
C ARG A 206 -5.51 17.99 4.80
N LYS A 207 -6.06 18.93 5.56
CA LYS A 207 -7.42 18.83 6.10
C LYS A 207 -8.44 18.61 5.00
N GLY A 208 -9.24 17.55 5.12
CA GLY A 208 -10.33 17.24 4.19
C GLY A 208 -9.98 16.23 3.10
N PHE A 209 -8.71 15.81 2.97
CA PHE A 209 -8.28 14.81 1.98
C PHE A 209 -7.88 13.52 2.68
N GLU A 210 -8.58 12.44 2.34
CA GLU A 210 -8.47 11.13 3.01
C GLU A 210 -7.26 10.33 2.55
N THR A 211 -6.93 10.48 1.27
CA THR A 211 -5.89 9.73 0.60
C THR A 211 -5.28 10.55 -0.54
N TYR A 212 -4.07 10.17 -0.95
CA TYR A 212 -3.20 10.94 -1.83
C TYR A 212 -2.53 10.03 -2.84
N SER A 213 -2.49 10.49 -4.08
CA SER A 213 -1.76 9.81 -5.14
C SER A 213 -0.30 10.27 -5.22
N TYR A 214 0.53 9.43 -5.82
CA TYR A 214 1.92 9.68 -6.17
C TYR A 214 2.11 9.27 -7.63
N TYR A 215 2.57 10.19 -8.47
CA TYR A 215 2.78 9.95 -9.91
C TYR A 215 4.25 9.92 -10.32
N GLY A 216 5.15 9.76 -9.36
CA GLY A 216 6.59 9.72 -9.64
C GLY A 216 7.08 8.36 -10.16
N PRO A 217 8.39 8.23 -10.40
CA PRO A 217 8.99 7.10 -11.09
C PRO A 217 8.85 5.75 -10.36
N LEU A 218 8.57 5.73 -9.05
CA LEU A 218 8.43 4.45 -8.33
C LEU A 218 7.27 3.60 -8.83
N ASN A 219 6.27 4.20 -9.47
CA ASN A 219 5.17 3.48 -10.10
C ASN A 219 5.62 2.43 -11.13
N TRP A 220 6.79 2.61 -11.76
CA TRP A 220 7.32 1.65 -12.73
C TRP A 220 7.64 0.29 -12.11
N ILE A 221 8.10 0.27 -10.86
CA ILE A 221 8.48 -0.94 -10.12
C ILE A 221 7.40 -1.37 -9.11
N THR A 222 6.43 -0.49 -8.82
CA THR A 222 5.30 -0.77 -7.94
C THR A 222 3.97 -0.90 -8.68
N PHE A 223 4.00 -1.12 -10.00
CA PHE A 223 2.81 -1.41 -10.82
C PHE A 223 1.72 -0.34 -10.74
N ASN A 224 2.14 0.93 -10.75
CA ASN A 224 1.25 2.11 -10.66
C ASN A 224 0.37 2.16 -9.41
N VAL A 225 0.76 1.48 -8.34
CA VAL A 225 0.00 1.50 -7.10
C VAL A 225 -0.08 2.90 -6.47
N GLY A 226 0.83 3.82 -6.83
CA GLY A 226 0.75 5.22 -6.41
C GLY A 226 -0.43 6.00 -7.02
N TYR A 227 -1.13 5.47 -8.04
CA TYR A 227 -2.39 6.01 -8.55
C TYR A 227 -3.55 5.63 -7.63
N HIS A 228 -3.45 6.01 -6.37
CA HIS A 228 -4.31 5.47 -5.33
C HIS A 228 -5.72 6.03 -5.37
N ASN A 229 -5.88 7.33 -5.65
CA ASN A 229 -7.22 7.93 -5.79
C ASN A 229 -7.97 7.25 -6.94
N GLU A 230 -7.30 7.08 -8.08
CA GLU A 230 -7.86 6.40 -9.24
C GLU A 230 -8.19 4.94 -8.94
N HIS A 231 -7.33 4.25 -8.18
CA HIS A 231 -7.57 2.88 -7.75
C HIS A 231 -8.78 2.76 -6.81
N HIS A 232 -8.94 3.71 -5.88
CA HIS A 232 -10.08 3.73 -4.97
C HIS A 232 -11.41 4.02 -5.65
N ASP A 233 -11.41 4.92 -6.64
CA ASP A 233 -12.59 5.20 -7.45
C ASP A 233 -12.92 4.06 -8.41
N PHE A 234 -11.89 3.43 -8.99
CA PHE A 234 -12.02 2.38 -10.00
C PHE A 234 -11.26 1.09 -9.63
N PRO A 235 -11.62 0.39 -8.54
CA PRO A 235 -10.88 -0.78 -8.05
C PRO A 235 -11.00 -2.01 -8.96
N ALA A 236 -11.83 -1.93 -10.00
CA ALA A 236 -11.98 -2.94 -11.04
C ALA A 236 -11.07 -2.69 -12.27
N VAL A 237 -10.28 -1.61 -12.26
CA VAL A 237 -9.30 -1.28 -13.30
C VAL A 237 -7.91 -1.76 -12.88
N PRO A 238 -7.21 -2.57 -13.70
CA PRO A 238 -5.84 -3.00 -13.40
C PRO A 238 -4.88 -1.82 -13.24
N GLY A 239 -3.90 -1.95 -12.34
CA GLY A 239 -2.89 -0.94 -12.03
C GLY A 239 -2.19 -0.38 -13.27
N ARG A 240 -1.87 -1.25 -14.22
CA ARG A 240 -1.26 -0.86 -15.52
C ARG A 240 -2.08 0.16 -16.33
N ARG A 241 -3.39 0.28 -16.05
CA ARG A 241 -4.34 1.18 -16.74
C ARG A 241 -4.75 2.39 -15.90
N LEU A 242 -4.32 2.49 -14.64
CA LEU A 242 -4.60 3.67 -13.82
C LEU A 242 -4.02 4.98 -14.39
N PRO A 243 -2.85 5.00 -15.08
CA PRO A 243 -2.40 6.19 -15.80
C PRO A 243 -3.38 6.65 -16.88
N GLU A 244 -4.06 5.71 -17.53
CA GLU A 244 -5.09 6.02 -18.53
C GLU A 244 -6.35 6.58 -17.87
N VAL A 245 -6.75 6.04 -16.70
CA VAL A 245 -7.86 6.59 -15.89
C VAL A 245 -7.58 8.06 -15.54
N LYS A 246 -6.40 8.34 -14.99
CA LYS A 246 -5.99 9.72 -14.70
C LYS A 246 -6.07 10.60 -15.94
N ARG A 247 -5.58 10.11 -17.09
CA ARG A 247 -5.53 10.88 -18.34
C ARG A 247 -6.93 11.22 -18.89
N ILE A 248 -7.89 10.30 -18.78
CA ILE A 248 -9.26 10.52 -19.33
C ILE A 248 -10.16 11.31 -18.39
N ALA A 249 -9.84 11.36 -17.10
CA ALA A 249 -10.61 12.01 -16.05
C ALA A 249 -9.74 13.04 -15.29
N ALA A 250 -8.84 13.71 -16.01
CA ALA A 250 -7.83 14.61 -15.44
C ALA A 250 -8.46 15.74 -14.62
N GLU A 251 -9.65 16.20 -15.04
CA GLU A 251 -10.45 17.22 -14.35
C GLU A 251 -10.87 16.84 -12.92
N PHE A 252 -10.82 15.56 -12.56
CA PHE A 252 -11.12 15.08 -11.21
C PHE A 252 -9.86 14.89 -10.35
N TYR A 253 -8.67 14.76 -10.97
CA TYR A 253 -7.45 14.33 -10.30
C TYR A 253 -6.33 15.38 -10.27
N ASP A 254 -6.23 16.26 -11.27
CA ASP A 254 -5.08 17.17 -11.41
C ASP A 254 -5.01 18.25 -10.31
N ASP A 255 -6.17 18.65 -9.77
CA ASP A 255 -6.26 19.63 -8.68
C ASP A 255 -6.21 18.99 -7.28
N LEU A 256 -6.21 17.65 -7.19
CA LEU A 256 -6.12 16.96 -5.90
C LEU A 256 -4.71 17.08 -5.31
N PRO A 257 -4.57 17.20 -3.98
CA PRO A 257 -3.30 17.05 -3.31
C PRO A 257 -2.66 15.70 -3.62
N GLN A 258 -1.38 15.74 -3.96
CA GLN A 258 -0.57 14.58 -4.31
C GLN A 258 0.77 14.64 -3.59
N HIS A 259 1.41 13.50 -3.39
CA HIS A 259 2.78 13.43 -2.91
C HIS A 259 3.76 13.33 -4.07
N THR A 260 4.90 13.99 -3.92
CA THR A 260 6.00 13.95 -4.88
C THR A 260 7.14 13.03 -4.43
N SER A 261 7.14 12.60 -3.16
CA SER A 261 8.14 11.70 -2.59
C SER A 261 7.59 10.95 -1.38
N TRP A 262 7.52 9.62 -1.46
CA TRP A 262 7.14 8.77 -0.32
C TRP A 262 8.13 8.82 0.85
N SER A 263 9.40 9.16 0.60
CA SER A 263 10.33 9.39 1.71
C SER A 263 10.05 10.69 2.46
N SER A 264 9.55 11.73 1.76
CA SER A 264 9.04 12.93 2.44
C SER A 264 7.85 12.58 3.31
N VAL A 265 6.91 11.79 2.78
CA VAL A 265 5.73 11.32 3.54
C VAL A 265 6.13 10.67 4.85
N LEU A 266 7.12 9.77 4.84
CA LEU A 266 7.60 9.12 6.07
C LEU A 266 8.31 10.09 7.00
N TYR A 267 9.12 11.00 6.46
CA TYR A 267 9.80 12.02 7.26
C TYR A 267 8.79 12.93 7.94
N ASP A 268 7.82 13.45 7.19
CA ASP A 268 6.77 14.35 7.66
C ASP A 268 5.89 13.63 8.69
N PHE A 269 5.49 12.38 8.45
CA PHE A 269 4.75 11.58 9.44
C PHE A 269 5.50 11.44 10.77
N VAL A 270 6.81 11.22 10.73
CA VAL A 270 7.63 11.05 11.93
C VAL A 270 7.89 12.37 12.65
N MET A 271 8.25 13.40 11.90
CA MET A 271 8.83 14.64 12.43
C MET A 271 7.79 15.73 12.68
N ASP A 272 6.69 15.77 11.93
CA ASP A 272 5.64 16.75 12.12
C ASP A 272 4.78 16.37 13.34
N PRO A 273 4.67 17.21 14.38
CA PRO A 273 3.82 16.93 15.54
C PRO A 273 2.33 16.86 15.20
N ASP A 274 1.88 17.52 14.13
CA ASP A 274 0.48 17.58 13.72
C ASP A 274 0.07 16.35 12.88
N ILE A 275 1.04 15.59 12.38
CA ILE A 275 0.82 14.38 11.56
C ILE A 275 1.17 13.14 12.36
N GLY A 276 0.30 12.14 12.37
CA GLY A 276 0.57 10.88 13.05
C GLY A 276 -0.63 9.96 12.97
N PRO A 277 -0.71 8.92 13.82
CA PRO A 277 -1.83 8.00 13.80
C PRO A 277 -3.22 8.66 13.89
N TYR A 278 -3.32 9.86 14.49
CA TYR A 278 -4.56 10.65 14.59
C TYR A 278 -4.94 11.46 13.35
N ALA A 279 -3.98 11.76 12.47
CA ALA A 279 -4.21 12.56 11.29
C ALA A 279 -4.92 11.71 10.23
N ARG A 280 -6.23 11.51 10.40
CA ARG A 280 -7.05 10.69 9.49
C ARG A 280 -8.49 11.16 9.49
N ILE A 281 -9.20 10.90 8.40
CA ILE A 281 -10.63 11.12 8.36
C ILE A 281 -11.33 9.90 8.95
N LYS A 282 -12.34 10.20 9.78
CA LYS A 282 -13.17 9.21 10.44
C LYS A 282 -14.61 9.48 10.11
N ARG A 283 -15.27 8.50 9.53
CA ARG A 283 -16.69 8.54 9.23
C ARG A 283 -17.40 7.75 10.32
N LYS A 284 -18.41 8.38 10.93
CA LYS A 284 -19.34 7.64 11.77
C LYS A 284 -19.99 6.58 10.91
N HIS A 285 -20.06 5.37 11.43
CA HIS A 285 -20.79 4.30 10.77
C HIS A 285 -22.22 4.76 10.46
N ARG A 286 -22.56 4.80 9.17
CA ARG A 286 -23.94 5.06 8.73
C ARG A 286 -24.62 3.72 8.52
N GLY A 287 -25.24 3.22 9.60
CA GLY A 287 -26.28 2.19 9.62
C GLY A 287 -26.00 0.88 8.87
N LEU A 288 -25.88 -0.20 9.62
CA LEU A 288 -27.01 -1.13 9.73
C LEU A 288 -27.37 -1.23 11.22
N ASP A 289 -28.25 -0.33 11.68
CA ASP A 289 -29.04 -0.63 12.88
C ASP A 289 -29.90 -1.85 12.50
N SER A 290 -29.48 -3.02 12.95
CA SER A 290 -30.23 -4.28 12.83
C SER A 290 -31.45 -4.28 13.74
#